data_AF-A0A7W7V970-F1
#
_entry.id   AF-A0A7W7V970-F1
#
_cell.length_a   1.000
_cell.length_b   1.000
_cell.length_c   1.000
_cell.angle_alpha   90.00
_cell.angle_beta   90.00
_cell.angle_gamma   90.00
#
_symmetry.space_group_name_H-M   'P 1'
#
loop_
_entity.id
_entity.type
_entity.pdbx_description
1 polymer ?
#
loop_
_entity_poly.entity_id
_entity_poly.type
_entity_poly.pdbx_seq_one_letter_code
_entity_poly.pdbx_strand_id
1 'polypeptide(L)'
;MPATPTGRTTDDARTATATGPVPCRVVVCRDCCCGSPKVTGVDHAAQTERLRTAAPVRVSDCLDVCDQANVIVVQPSAEGRAAGARPVWLGLVNDPDATEDVVAWARAGGPGVAPRPDILDLHVFTPPGRRATR
;
A
#
# COMPACT_ATOMS: atom_id res chain seq x y z
N MET A 1 -40.53 -51.92 0.99
CA MET A 1 -40.56 -50.69 1.80
C MET A 1 -39.70 -50.93 3.05
N PRO A 2 -38.39 -50.73 2.95
CA PRO A 2 -37.75 -49.69 3.79
C PRO A 2 -36.53 -48.99 3.14
N ALA A 3 -36.05 -47.98 3.87
CA ALA A 3 -34.76 -47.28 3.79
C ALA A 3 -34.62 -46.11 2.78
N THR A 4 -34.91 -44.92 3.28
CA THR A 4 -34.40 -43.61 2.86
C THR A 4 -32.86 -43.57 2.87
N PRO A 5 -32.19 -43.11 1.80
CA PRO A 5 -30.82 -42.65 1.89
C PRO A 5 -30.73 -41.14 2.12
N THR A 6 -29.89 -40.85 3.10
CA THR A 6 -29.26 -39.59 3.52
C THR A 6 -28.69 -38.73 2.40
N GLY A 7 -28.67 -37.41 2.62
CA GLY A 7 -27.72 -36.53 1.95
C GLY A 7 -28.09 -35.06 1.99
N ARG A 8 -28.01 -34.42 3.16
CA ARG A 8 -27.93 -32.96 3.24
C ARG A 8 -26.49 -32.57 2.92
N THR A 9 -26.20 -32.23 1.67
CA THR A 9 -24.92 -31.60 1.33
C THR A 9 -25.02 -30.13 1.67
N THR A 10 -24.36 -29.73 2.77
CA THR A 10 -23.92 -28.37 3.01
C THR A 10 -22.99 -27.97 1.87
N ASP A 11 -23.49 -27.15 0.96
CA ASP A 11 -22.66 -26.34 0.08
C ASP A 11 -22.99 -24.86 0.32
N ASP A 12 -21.97 -24.02 0.13
CA ASP A 12 -21.96 -22.57 0.29
C ASP A 12 -21.87 -22.02 1.73
N ALA A 13 -20.86 -22.49 2.48
CA ALA A 13 -20.18 -21.63 3.45
C ALA A 13 -19.19 -20.72 2.70
N ARG A 14 -19.72 -19.81 1.90
CA ARG A 14 -18.94 -18.71 1.32
C ARG A 14 -18.53 -17.81 2.48
N THR A 15 -17.28 -17.94 2.92
CA THR A 15 -16.67 -17.12 3.97
C THR A 15 -16.99 -15.65 3.71
N ALA A 16 -17.85 -15.08 4.55
CA ALA A 16 -18.20 -13.68 4.48
C ALA A 16 -16.93 -12.85 4.77
N THR A 17 -16.36 -12.26 3.71
CA THR A 17 -15.31 -11.26 3.85
C THR A 17 -15.86 -10.13 4.71
N ALA A 18 -15.17 -9.80 5.81
CA ALA A 18 -15.59 -8.76 6.73
C ALA A 18 -15.91 -7.44 5.98
N THR A 19 -17.16 -6.98 6.10
CA THR A 19 -17.68 -5.72 5.51
C THR A 19 -17.21 -4.50 6.29
N GLY A 20 -15.91 -4.43 6.59
CA GLY A 20 -15.29 -3.23 7.13
C GLY A 20 -15.02 -2.19 6.03
N PRO A 21 -14.97 -0.88 6.36
CA PRO A 21 -14.50 0.13 5.43
C PRO A 21 -13.13 -0.23 4.86
N VAL A 22 -12.92 0.00 3.57
CA VAL A 22 -11.64 -0.33 2.91
C VAL A 22 -10.51 0.48 3.58
N PRO A 23 -9.49 -0.16 4.18
CA PRO A 23 -8.40 0.54 4.82
C PRO A 23 -7.50 1.24 3.79
N CYS A 24 -6.61 2.10 4.27
CA CYS A 24 -5.50 2.59 3.46
C CYS A 24 -4.64 1.40 2.96
N ARG A 25 -3.96 1.58 1.84
CA ARG A 25 -3.07 0.55 1.27
C ARG A 25 -1.76 1.17 0.86
N VAL A 26 -0.70 0.38 0.89
CA VAL A 26 0.63 0.83 0.47
C VAL A 26 1.07 0.06 -0.77
N VAL A 27 1.64 0.76 -1.75
CA VAL A 27 2.32 0.14 -2.89
C VAL A 27 3.80 0.48 -2.81
N VAL A 28 4.66 -0.51 -2.98
CA VAL A 28 6.12 -0.29 -3.00
C VAL A 28 6.70 -0.74 -4.33
N CYS A 29 7.62 0.06 -4.89
CA CYS A 29 8.40 -0.31 -6.08
C CYS A 29 9.62 -1.12 -5.65
N ARG A 30 9.85 -2.31 -6.24
CA ARG A 30 10.94 -3.22 -5.80
C ARG A 30 11.76 -3.89 -6.90
N ASP A 31 11.59 -3.49 -8.16
CA ASP A 31 12.45 -3.97 -9.25
C ASP A 31 13.73 -3.11 -9.41
N CYS A 32 14.34 -3.15 -10.60
CA CYS A 32 15.68 -2.74 -11.02
C CYS A 32 16.23 -1.41 -10.49
N CYS A 33 15.42 -0.47 -10.01
CA CYS A 33 15.88 0.80 -9.42
C CYS A 33 15.61 0.96 -7.93
N CYS A 34 14.64 0.23 -7.37
CA CYS A 34 14.15 0.40 -5.99
C CYS A 34 14.31 -0.87 -5.13
N GLY A 35 14.86 -1.95 -5.68
CA GLY A 35 15.23 -3.18 -4.95
C GLY A 35 16.60 -3.72 -5.35
N SER A 36 17.44 -2.89 -5.96
CA SER A 36 18.75 -3.23 -6.53
C SER A 36 19.88 -2.36 -5.93
N PRO A 37 21.16 -2.60 -6.28
CA PRO A 37 22.31 -1.85 -5.76
C PRO A 37 22.28 -0.32 -6.01
N LYS A 38 21.34 0.21 -6.80
CA LYS A 38 21.20 1.66 -7.02
C LYS A 38 20.93 2.41 -5.71
N VAL A 39 20.20 1.80 -4.79
CA VAL A 39 19.91 2.36 -3.46
C VAL A 39 20.65 1.52 -2.42
N THR A 40 21.84 1.97 -2.04
CA THR A 40 22.66 1.31 -1.02
C THR A 40 22.26 1.77 0.39
N GLY A 41 22.56 0.96 1.40
CA GLY A 41 22.30 1.30 2.81
C GLY A 41 20.85 1.11 3.27
N VAL A 42 19.96 0.65 2.40
CA VAL A 42 18.54 0.40 2.71
C VAL A 42 18.24 -1.10 2.64
N ASP A 43 17.71 -1.65 3.73
CA ASP A 43 17.11 -2.99 3.72
C ASP A 43 15.65 -2.91 3.23
N HIS A 44 15.48 -3.05 1.91
CA HIS A 44 14.18 -2.96 1.27
C HIS A 44 13.22 -4.09 1.69
N ALA A 45 13.75 -5.25 2.09
CA ALA A 45 12.93 -6.37 2.56
C ALA A 45 12.37 -6.07 3.95
N ALA A 46 13.23 -5.62 4.88
CA ALA A 46 12.81 -5.18 6.20
C ALA A 46 11.85 -3.99 6.14
N GLN A 47 12.11 -3.01 5.27
CA GLN A 47 11.19 -1.88 5.06
C GLN A 47 9.80 -2.36 4.60
N THR A 48 9.75 -3.28 3.65
CA THR A 48 8.49 -3.83 3.13
C THR A 48 7.72 -4.58 4.22
N GLU A 49 8.43 -5.39 5.01
CA GLU A 49 7.81 -6.12 6.12
C GLU A 49 7.31 -5.17 7.20
N ARG A 50 8.07 -4.13 7.52
CA ARG A 50 7.65 -3.10 8.46
C ARG A 50 6.37 -2.41 8.02
N LEU A 51 6.24 -2.04 6.74
CA LEU A 51 5.02 -1.44 6.18
C LEU A 51 3.81 -2.38 6.26
N ARG A 52 4.00 -3.70 6.10
CA ARG A 52 2.92 -4.70 6.21
C ARG A 52 2.27 -4.75 7.59
N THR A 53 3.00 -4.38 8.63
CA THR A 53 2.46 -4.29 10.00
C THR A 53 1.51 -3.09 10.22
N ALA A 54 1.37 -2.21 9.22
CA ALA A 54 0.57 -0.99 9.30
C ALA A 54 -0.63 -1.02 8.34
N ALA A 55 -0.45 -1.55 7.13
CA ALA A 55 -1.47 -1.60 6.11
C ALA A 55 -1.20 -2.75 5.10
N PRO A 56 -2.21 -3.18 4.33
CA PRO A 56 -1.99 -4.08 3.20
C PRO A 56 -0.99 -3.49 2.21
N VAL A 57 0.09 -4.22 1.92
CA VAL A 57 1.14 -3.83 0.98
C VAL A 57 1.03 -4.62 -0.32
N ARG A 58 1.03 -3.92 -1.46
CA ARG A 58 1.28 -4.50 -2.78
C ARG A 58 2.71 -4.18 -3.20
N VAL A 59 3.47 -5.20 -3.60
CA VAL A 59 4.74 -4.99 -4.28
C VAL A 59 4.47 -4.81 -5.78
N SER A 60 5.00 -3.73 -6.36
CA SER A 60 5.05 -3.50 -7.79
C SER A 60 6.47 -3.73 -8.26
N ASP A 61 6.63 -4.30 -9.44
CA ASP A 61 7.94 -4.42 -10.07
C ASP A 61 8.47 -3.01 -10.35
N CYS A 62 7.90 -2.31 -11.33
CA CYS A 62 8.23 -0.91 -11.63
C CYS A 62 7.01 0.02 -11.44
N LEU A 63 7.28 1.30 -11.18
CA LEU A 63 6.30 2.40 -11.20
C LEU A 63 6.66 3.49 -12.24
N ASP A 64 7.64 3.23 -13.10
CA ASP A 64 8.13 4.10 -14.18
C ASP A 64 8.64 5.48 -13.72
N VAL A 65 9.11 5.54 -12.48
CA VAL A 65 9.63 6.76 -11.82
C VAL A 65 11.01 6.49 -11.20
N CYS A 66 11.87 5.87 -11.97
CA CYS A 66 13.17 5.36 -11.52
C CYS A 66 14.11 6.42 -10.93
N ASP A 67 13.94 7.69 -11.27
CA ASP A 67 14.72 8.82 -10.74
C ASP A 67 14.31 9.20 -9.31
N GLN A 68 13.12 8.79 -8.87
CA GLN A 68 12.63 9.06 -7.52
C GLN A 68 13.19 8.08 -6.50
N ALA A 69 13.58 6.86 -6.93
CA ALA A 69 14.13 5.78 -6.11
C ALA A 69 13.31 5.43 -4.84
N ASN A 70 13.46 4.20 -4.36
CA ASN A 70 12.69 3.62 -3.23
C ASN A 70 11.24 4.15 -3.08
N VAL A 71 10.43 4.00 -4.14
CA VAL A 71 9.12 4.65 -4.20
C VAL A 71 8.08 3.91 -3.38
N ILE A 72 7.35 4.66 -2.56
CA ILE A 72 6.21 4.22 -1.76
C ILE A 72 4.97 5.05 -2.15
N VAL A 73 3.84 4.40 -2.38
CA VAL A 73 2.56 5.07 -2.67
C VAL A 73 1.56 4.71 -1.60
N VAL A 74 1.06 5.72 -0.88
CA VAL A 74 -0.02 5.55 0.10
C VAL A 74 -1.35 5.82 -0.57
N GLN A 75 -2.14 4.78 -0.75
CA GLN A 75 -3.49 4.82 -1.28
C GLN A 75 -4.48 5.20 -0.16
N PRO A 76 -5.40 6.14 -0.39
CA PRO A 76 -6.39 6.52 0.62
C PRO A 76 -7.30 5.34 1.00
N SER A 77 -7.87 5.39 2.20
CA SER A 77 -8.96 4.52 2.64
C SER A 77 -10.28 4.88 1.95
N ALA A 78 -11.36 4.16 2.22
CA ALA A 78 -12.71 4.54 1.76
C ALA A 78 -13.09 5.95 2.28
N GLU A 79 -12.84 6.21 3.56
CA GLU A 79 -13.06 7.50 4.20
C GLU A 79 -12.23 8.61 3.57
N GLY A 80 -10.92 8.39 3.39
CA GLY A 80 -10.04 9.36 2.75
C GLY A 80 -10.49 9.70 1.33
N ARG A 81 -10.96 8.71 0.55
CA ARG A 81 -11.54 8.96 -0.78
C ARG A 81 -12.83 9.78 -0.72
N ALA A 82 -13.71 9.51 0.25
CA ALA A 82 -14.92 10.29 0.48
C ALA A 82 -14.60 11.76 0.82
N ALA A 83 -13.49 11.99 1.53
CA ALA A 83 -12.92 13.32 1.78
C ALA A 83 -12.16 13.93 0.58
N GLY A 84 -12.17 13.28 -0.59
CA GLY A 84 -11.53 13.78 -1.81
C GLY A 84 -10.03 13.50 -1.92
N ALA A 85 -9.45 12.69 -1.02
CA ALA A 85 -8.03 12.40 -1.06
C ALA A 85 -7.61 11.58 -2.27
N ARG A 86 -6.38 11.85 -2.71
CA ARG A 86 -5.71 11.16 -3.82
C ARG A 86 -4.53 10.34 -3.27
N PRO A 87 -4.02 9.36 -4.03
CA PRO A 87 -2.81 8.66 -3.66
C PRO A 87 -1.65 9.64 -3.49
N VAL A 88 -0.88 9.46 -2.42
CA VAL A 88 0.35 10.25 -2.17
C VAL A 88 1.55 9.42 -2.55
N TRP A 89 2.43 10.02 -3.35
CA TRP A 89 3.63 9.38 -3.90
C TRP A 89 4.86 9.91 -3.19
N LEU A 90 5.64 9.00 -2.64
CA LEU A 90 6.83 9.28 -1.84
C LEU A 90 8.04 8.64 -2.53
N GLY A 91 9.04 9.45 -2.84
CA GLY A 91 10.33 9.02 -3.38
C GLY A 91 11.43 9.17 -2.34
N LEU A 92 12.59 8.57 -2.60
CA LEU A 92 13.79 8.70 -1.78
C LEU A 92 13.57 8.35 -0.31
N VAL A 93 12.66 7.42 0.01
CA VAL A 93 12.34 7.01 1.39
C VAL A 93 13.41 6.05 1.92
N ASN A 94 14.65 6.52 1.96
CA ASN A 94 15.83 5.71 2.27
C ASN A 94 16.14 5.69 3.77
N ASP A 95 15.59 6.66 4.51
CA ASP A 95 15.74 6.74 5.96
C ASP A 95 14.72 5.81 6.66
N PRO A 96 15.16 4.98 7.63
CA PRO A 96 14.25 4.22 8.48
C PRO A 96 13.21 5.10 9.19
N ASP A 97 13.56 6.30 9.64
CA ASP A 97 12.64 7.19 10.35
C ASP A 97 11.51 7.65 9.42
N ALA A 98 11.81 7.98 8.16
CA ALA A 98 10.80 8.29 7.16
C ALA A 98 9.86 7.09 6.88
N THR A 99 10.35 5.85 7.02
CA THR A 99 9.51 4.65 6.94
C THR A 99 8.54 4.57 8.13
N GLU A 100 9.04 4.87 9.32
CA GLU A 100 8.21 4.90 10.54
C GLU A 100 7.14 5.97 10.48
N ASP A 101 7.43 7.14 9.90
CA ASP A 101 6.43 8.19 9.65
C ASP A 101 5.34 7.72 8.68
N VAL A 102 5.69 6.99 7.63
CA VAL A 102 4.70 6.36 6.73
C VAL A 102 3.86 5.34 7.47
N VAL A 103 4.45 4.53 8.34
CA VAL A 103 3.73 3.54 9.15
C VAL A 103 2.76 4.21 10.11
N ALA A 104 3.21 5.22 10.85
CA ALA A 104 2.38 5.96 11.79
C ALA A 104 1.20 6.64 11.06
N TRP A 105 1.48 7.28 9.93
CA TRP A 105 0.46 7.95 9.13
C TRP A 105 -0.55 6.96 8.54
N ALA A 106 -0.11 5.82 8.02
CA ALA A 106 -1.01 4.78 7.52
C ALA A 106 -1.94 4.25 8.62
N ARG A 107 -1.42 4.01 9.84
CA ARG A 107 -2.20 3.59 11.01
C ARG A 107 -3.23 4.65 11.45
N ALA A 108 -2.88 5.93 11.31
CA ALA A 108 -3.79 7.04 11.59
C ALA A 108 -4.88 7.22 10.51
N GLY A 109 -4.87 6.43 9.43
CA GLY A 109 -5.88 6.46 8.36
C GLY A 109 -5.35 6.97 7.03
N GLY A 110 -4.15 7.55 7.01
CA GLY A 110 -3.45 7.99 5.81
C GLY A 110 -4.10 9.22 5.13
N PRO A 111 -3.91 9.37 3.80
CA PRO A 111 -4.35 10.54 3.05
C PRO A 111 -5.84 10.86 3.22
N GLY A 112 -6.14 12.11 3.59
CA GLY A 112 -7.50 12.62 3.77
C GLY A 112 -8.16 12.30 5.11
N VAL A 113 -7.55 11.42 5.91
CA VAL A 113 -8.06 11.07 7.24
C VAL A 113 -7.16 11.65 8.32
N ALA A 114 -5.85 11.46 8.19
CA ALA A 114 -4.85 12.03 9.08
C ALA A 114 -3.97 13.06 8.35
N PRO A 115 -3.54 14.14 9.03
CA PRO A 115 -2.57 15.06 8.47
C PRO A 115 -1.30 14.29 8.13
N ARG A 116 -0.71 14.60 6.96
CA ARG A 116 0.58 14.05 6.56
C ARG A 116 1.66 14.68 7.44
N PRO A 117 2.57 13.90 8.05
CA PRO A 117 3.72 14.44 8.75
C PRO A 117 4.57 15.34 7.83
N ASP A 118 4.99 16.51 8.32
CA ASP A 118 5.72 17.51 7.53
C ASP A 118 7.03 16.95 6.93
N ILE A 119 7.70 16.03 7.63
CA ILE A 119 8.91 15.36 7.13
C ILE A 119 8.65 14.58 5.83
N LEU A 120 7.44 14.02 5.66
CA LEU A 120 7.07 13.32 4.44
C LEU A 120 6.91 14.29 3.25
N ASP A 121 6.73 15.59 3.47
CA ASP A 121 6.67 16.58 2.39
C ASP A 121 7.98 16.62 1.58
N LEU A 122 9.12 16.33 2.22
CA LEU A 122 10.42 16.23 1.54
C LEU A 122 10.48 15.08 0.53
N HIS A 123 9.64 14.06 0.72
CA HIS A 123 9.57 12.87 -0.11
C HIS A 123 8.48 12.95 -1.18
N VAL A 124 7.57 13.92 -1.07
CA VAL A 124 6.40 14.00 -1.95
C VAL A 124 6.80 14.45 -3.34
N PHE A 125 6.36 13.70 -4.34
CA PHE A 125 6.48 14.10 -5.73
C PHE A 125 5.18 13.84 -6.49
N THR A 126 5.00 14.55 -7.60
CA THR A 126 3.90 14.27 -8.53
C THR A 126 4.40 13.24 -9.54
N PRO A 127 3.79 12.04 -9.62
CA PRO A 127 4.17 11.09 -10.66
C PRO A 127 3.87 11.68 -12.04
N PRO A 128 4.62 11.32 -13.09
CA PRO A 128 4.24 11.67 -14.45
C PRO A 128 2.80 11.18 -14.67
N GLY A 129 1.94 12.08 -15.18
CA GLY A 129 0.55 11.75 -15.43
C GLY A 129 0.46 10.47 -16.25
N ARG A 130 -0.47 9.57 -15.91
CA ARG A 130 -0.73 8.38 -16.73
C ARG A 130 -0.93 8.85 -18.17
N ARG A 131 0.02 8.56 -19.06
CA ARG A 131 -0.25 8.66 -20.49
C ARG A 131 -1.38 7.66 -20.72
N ALA A 132 -2.55 8.15 -21.08
CA ALA A 132 -3.67 7.28 -21.42
C ALA A 132 -3.16 6.31 -22.49
N THR A 133 -3.12 5.03 -22.17
CA THR A 133 -2.86 3.97 -23.15
C THR A 133 -3.93 4.12 -24.24
N ARG A 134 -3.47 4.40 -25.45
CA ARG A 134 -4.28 4.49 -26.66
C ARG A 134 -4.51 3.10 -27.23
#